data_AF-A0A5B9E3G5-F1
#
_entry.id   AF-A0A5B9E3G5-F1
#
_cell.length_a   1.000
_cell.length_b   1.000
_cell.length_c   1.000
_cell.angle_alpha   90.00
_cell.angle_beta   90.00
_cell.angle_gamma   90.00
#
_symmetry.space_group_name_H-M   'P 1'
#
loop_
_entity.id
_entity.type
_entity.pdbx_description
1 polymer ?
#
loop_
_entity_poly.entity_id
_entity_poly.type
_entity_poly.pdbx_seq_one_letter_code
_entity_poly.pdbx_strand_id
1 'polypeptide(L)'
;MKAQLDAMHRSSDYSEFHTAGWLFSELLPLAYSGAFRPESDVRGTQLQRLGHGDAPFDILCATLTPWNGKSLLVLGWTGQPDGPSERYVRSFSALADDQKANVAIHAGFEEQENLMLRPSWWDGLPKASRITLEARRMAGTDMAPEKIHDDMGSAKLALSTALVEAAYRFDGPITGSN
;
A
#
# COMPACT_ATOMS: atom_id res chain seq x y z
N MET A 1 7.64 15.49 -6.17
CA MET A 1 6.81 14.46 -6.83
C MET A 1 5.99 14.97 -8.01
N LYS A 2 4.98 15.85 -7.88
CA LYS A 2 4.14 16.24 -9.04
C LYS A 2 4.95 16.72 -10.25
N ALA A 3 5.90 17.63 -10.06
CA ALA A 3 6.73 18.14 -11.16
C ALA A 3 7.60 17.04 -11.81
N GLN A 4 8.06 16.06 -11.02
CA GLN A 4 8.84 14.93 -11.52
C GLN A 4 7.96 13.96 -12.32
N LEU A 5 6.77 13.59 -11.80
CA LEU A 5 5.81 12.77 -12.53
C LEU A 5 5.30 13.47 -13.79
N ASP A 6 5.03 14.78 -13.74
CA ASP A 6 4.67 15.58 -14.90
C ASP A 6 5.81 15.59 -15.94
N ALA A 7 7.06 15.68 -15.49
CA ALA A 7 8.22 15.65 -16.37
C ALA A 7 8.35 14.29 -17.07
N MET A 8 8.29 13.18 -16.31
CA MET A 8 8.25 11.81 -16.83
C MET A 8 7.11 11.61 -17.83
N HIS A 9 5.91 12.09 -17.50
CA HIS A 9 4.76 11.98 -18.38
C HIS A 9 4.95 12.76 -19.69
N ARG A 10 5.46 14.00 -19.61
CA ARG A 10 5.74 14.83 -20.80
C ARG A 10 6.86 14.26 -21.67
N SER A 11 7.90 13.70 -21.06
CA SER A 11 9.00 13.06 -21.81
C SER A 11 8.65 11.66 -22.29
N SER A 12 7.55 11.06 -21.80
CA SER A 12 7.25 9.62 -21.94
C SER A 12 8.39 8.72 -21.45
N ASP A 13 9.23 9.24 -20.56
CA ASP A 13 10.33 8.51 -19.95
C ASP A 13 9.95 8.12 -18.52
N TYR A 14 9.64 6.83 -18.37
CA TYR A 14 9.26 6.21 -17.09
C TYR A 14 10.36 5.31 -16.55
N SER A 15 11.60 5.45 -17.01
CA SER A 15 12.73 4.58 -16.61
C SER A 15 13.00 4.59 -15.10
N GLU A 16 12.70 5.70 -14.42
CA GLU A 16 12.83 5.87 -12.97
C GLU A 16 11.50 5.61 -12.22
N PHE A 17 10.43 5.22 -12.91
CA PHE A 17 9.16 4.87 -12.30
C PHE A 17 9.04 3.35 -12.21
N HIS A 18 9.10 2.84 -10.99
CA HIS A 18 9.04 1.42 -10.69
C HIS A 18 7.65 1.03 -10.23
N THR A 19 7.24 -0.20 -10.54
CA THR A 19 5.97 -0.73 -10.06
C THR A 19 6.04 -2.22 -9.74
N ALA A 20 5.22 -2.62 -8.78
CA ALA A 20 4.98 -4.01 -8.43
C ALA A 20 3.48 -4.22 -8.20
N GLY A 21 2.96 -5.34 -8.70
CA GLY A 21 1.54 -5.67 -8.60
C GLY A 21 1.30 -7.07 -8.06
N TRP A 22 0.19 -7.25 -7.35
CA TRP A 22 -0.27 -8.55 -6.84
C TRP A 22 -1.75 -8.73 -7.14
N LEU A 23 -2.08 -9.78 -7.90
CA LEU A 23 -3.44 -10.20 -8.16
C LEU A 23 -3.87 -11.19 -7.08
N PHE A 24 -4.93 -10.85 -6.36
CA PHE A 24 -5.54 -11.70 -5.36
C PHE A 24 -6.56 -12.65 -5.99
N SER A 25 -6.74 -13.83 -5.39
CA SER A 25 -7.68 -14.85 -5.86
C SER A 25 -9.14 -14.42 -5.82
N GLU A 26 -9.44 -13.38 -5.04
CA GLU A 26 -10.78 -12.90 -4.78
C GLU A 26 -10.85 -11.38 -4.79
N LEU A 27 -12.07 -10.86 -4.83
CA LEU A 27 -12.34 -9.45 -4.62
C LEU A 27 -12.22 -9.11 -3.13
N LEU A 28 -11.15 -8.39 -2.78
CA LEU A 28 -10.97 -7.81 -1.45
C LEU A 28 -12.11 -6.84 -1.12
N PRO A 29 -12.44 -6.65 0.17
CA PRO A 29 -13.59 -5.85 0.58
C PRO A 29 -13.37 -4.34 0.46
N LEU A 30 -12.21 -3.91 -0.05
CA LEU A 30 -11.77 -2.53 -0.12
C LEU A 30 -11.35 -2.16 -1.55
N ALA A 31 -11.46 -0.87 -1.86
CA ALA A 31 -10.77 -0.23 -2.96
C ALA A 31 -10.22 1.12 -2.49
N TYR A 32 -9.01 1.44 -2.91
CA TYR A 32 -8.37 2.71 -2.58
C TYR A 32 -7.35 3.08 -3.65
N SER A 33 -7.05 4.38 -3.73
CA SER A 33 -5.96 4.88 -4.55
C SER A 33 -5.43 6.16 -3.93
N GLY A 34 -4.14 6.19 -3.66
CA GLY A 34 -3.52 7.33 -3.02
C GLY A 34 -2.00 7.22 -2.99
N ALA A 35 -1.38 8.28 -2.52
CA ALA A 35 0.06 8.35 -2.33
C ALA A 35 0.34 8.69 -0.87
N PHE A 36 1.32 7.99 -0.29
CA PHE A 36 1.70 8.17 1.10
C PHE A 36 3.22 8.16 1.25
N ARG A 37 3.68 8.59 2.42
CA ARG A 37 5.10 8.64 2.76
C ARG A 37 5.37 7.51 3.75
N PRO A 38 5.93 6.36 3.32
CA PRO A 38 6.05 5.20 4.19
C PRO A 38 7.03 5.48 5.34
N GLU A 39 6.50 5.76 6.54
CA GLU A 39 7.31 5.98 7.75
C GLU A 39 7.93 4.70 8.29
N SER A 40 7.22 3.60 8.14
CA SER A 40 7.65 2.25 8.48
C SER A 40 7.30 1.28 7.36
N ASP A 41 8.01 0.17 7.28
CA ASP A 41 7.65 -0.93 6.39
C ASP A 41 6.47 -1.74 6.96
N VAL A 42 6.00 -2.75 6.22
CA VAL A 42 4.84 -3.55 6.62
C VAL A 42 5.07 -4.42 7.86
N ARG A 43 6.33 -4.51 8.32
CA ARG A 43 6.75 -5.23 9.53
C ARG A 43 7.03 -4.26 10.70
N GLY A 44 6.78 -2.96 10.53
CA GLY A 44 7.01 -1.94 11.55
C GLY A 44 8.44 -1.37 11.58
N THR A 45 9.32 -1.74 10.65
CA THR A 45 10.69 -1.22 10.58
C THR A 45 10.68 0.24 10.10
N GLN A 46 11.21 1.18 10.88
CA GLN A 46 11.30 2.58 10.47
C GLN A 46 12.06 2.74 9.13
N LEU A 47 11.46 3.50 8.20
CA LEU A 47 12.00 3.83 6.88
C LEU A 47 12.39 5.30 6.76
N GLN A 48 11.54 6.20 7.28
CA GLN A 48 11.80 7.64 7.29
C GLN A 48 11.05 8.29 8.46
N ARG A 49 11.52 9.44 8.95
CA ARG A 49 10.89 10.18 10.05
C ARG A 49 10.22 11.44 9.50
N LEU A 50 8.90 11.51 9.53
CA LEU A 50 8.21 12.74 9.12
C LEU A 50 8.39 13.82 10.20
N GLY A 51 8.39 15.09 9.78
CA GLY A 51 8.49 16.23 10.69
C GLY A 51 9.89 16.53 11.26
N HIS A 52 10.91 15.76 10.89
CA HIS A 52 12.30 16.01 11.31
C HIS A 52 13.29 15.97 10.12
N GLY A 53 14.00 17.08 9.91
CA GLY A 53 15.04 17.22 8.88
C GLY A 53 14.56 17.78 7.54
N ASP A 54 15.51 18.05 6.64
CA ASP A 54 15.29 18.69 5.33
C ASP A 54 15.41 17.73 4.14
N ALA A 55 15.56 16.42 4.40
CA ALA A 55 15.70 15.42 3.35
C ALA A 55 14.38 15.29 2.56
N PRO A 56 14.43 15.17 1.22
CA PRO A 56 13.24 14.89 0.44
C PRO A 56 12.66 13.52 0.84
N PHE A 57 11.36 13.51 1.17
CA PHE A 57 10.66 12.27 1.50
C PHE A 57 10.31 11.48 0.25
N ASP A 58 10.57 10.17 0.31
CA ASP A 58 10.10 9.23 -0.69
C ASP A 58 8.57 9.07 -0.55
N ILE A 59 7.91 9.00 -1.70
CA ILE A 59 6.47 8.81 -1.79
C ILE A 59 6.21 7.51 -2.54
N LEU A 60 5.25 6.75 -2.02
CA LEU A 60 4.76 5.51 -2.57
C LEU A 60 3.29 5.69 -2.97
N CYS A 61 2.97 5.37 -4.21
CA CYS A 61 1.59 5.30 -4.69
C CYS A 61 1.07 3.88 -4.49
N ALA A 62 -0.13 3.74 -3.93
CA ALA A 62 -0.80 2.47 -3.78
C ALA A 62 -2.21 2.54 -4.34
N THR A 63 -2.55 1.53 -5.15
CA THR A 63 -3.89 1.37 -5.72
C THR A 63 -4.35 -0.05 -5.51
N LEU A 64 -5.45 -0.24 -4.78
CA LEU A 64 -6.17 -1.50 -4.71
C LEU A 64 -7.49 -1.35 -5.46
N THR A 65 -7.67 -2.13 -6.53
CA THR A 65 -8.81 -1.97 -7.44
C THR A 65 -9.39 -3.31 -7.87
N PRO A 66 -10.71 -3.40 -8.13
CA PRO A 66 -11.29 -4.56 -8.81
C PRO A 66 -10.69 -4.73 -10.22
N TRP A 67 -10.38 -5.97 -10.58
CA TRP A 67 -9.90 -6.38 -11.89
C TRP A 67 -10.42 -7.78 -12.22
N ASN A 68 -11.26 -7.92 -13.25
CA ASN A 68 -11.81 -9.21 -13.70
C ASN A 68 -12.40 -10.10 -12.57
N GLY A 69 -13.17 -9.49 -11.66
CA GLY A 69 -13.79 -10.20 -10.53
C GLY A 69 -12.85 -10.49 -9.36
N LYS A 70 -11.60 -10.03 -9.43
CA LYS A 70 -10.55 -10.16 -8.43
C LYS A 70 -10.08 -8.77 -7.97
N SER A 71 -9.14 -8.72 -7.04
CA SER A 71 -8.46 -7.48 -6.67
C SER A 71 -7.02 -7.45 -7.16
N LEU A 72 -6.60 -6.31 -7.68
CA LEU A 72 -5.22 -6.03 -8.02
C LEU A 72 -4.70 -4.91 -7.09
N LEU A 73 -3.67 -5.21 -6.32
CA LEU A 73 -2.85 -4.19 -5.65
C LEU A 73 -1.71 -3.81 -6.57
N VAL A 74 -1.51 -2.52 -6.82
CA VAL A 74 -0.33 -1.96 -7.49
C VAL A 74 0.33 -0.96 -6.56
N LEU A 75 1.63 -1.14 -6.36
CA LEU A 75 2.52 -0.20 -5.71
C LEU A 75 3.42 0.43 -6.76
N GLY A 76 3.46 1.75 -6.83
CA GLY A 76 4.27 2.50 -7.78
C GLY A 76 5.12 3.55 -7.07
N TRP A 77 6.39 3.65 -7.41
CA TRP A 77 7.31 4.56 -6.75
C TRP A 77 8.39 5.09 -7.69
N THR A 78 8.92 6.25 -7.30
CA THR A 78 10.19 6.81 -7.79
C THR A 78 11.12 6.92 -6.59
N GLY A 79 12.43 6.97 -6.82
CA GLY A 79 13.38 7.18 -5.73
C GLY A 79 14.71 6.54 -6.02
N GLN A 80 15.63 6.64 -5.07
CA GLN A 80 16.91 5.96 -5.16
C GLN A 80 16.74 4.46 -4.90
N PRO A 81 17.60 3.62 -5.50
CA PRO A 81 17.71 2.21 -5.11
C PRO A 81 17.90 2.08 -3.59
N ASP A 82 17.19 1.14 -2.98
CA ASP A 82 17.13 0.88 -1.53
C ASP A 82 16.54 2.04 -0.70
N GLY A 83 15.86 3.00 -1.33
CA GLY A 83 15.11 4.06 -0.67
C GLY A 83 13.88 3.57 0.12
N PRO A 84 13.27 4.41 0.96
CA PRO A 84 12.08 4.08 1.74
C PRO A 84 10.97 3.37 0.95
N SER A 85 10.62 3.89 -0.24
CA SER A 85 9.55 3.27 -1.05
C SER A 85 9.91 1.86 -1.52
N GLU A 86 11.14 1.64 -1.99
CA GLU A 86 11.57 0.29 -2.43
C GLU A 86 11.64 -0.67 -1.24
N ARG A 87 12.13 -0.22 -0.08
CA ARG A 87 12.19 -1.03 1.15
C ARG A 87 10.80 -1.44 1.62
N TYR A 88 9.81 -0.56 1.55
CA TYR A 88 8.41 -0.90 1.83
C TYR A 88 7.91 -2.00 0.89
N VAL A 89 8.10 -1.82 -0.42
CA VAL A 89 7.68 -2.77 -1.46
C VAL A 89 8.38 -4.13 -1.27
N ARG A 90 9.67 -4.14 -0.95
CA ARG A 90 10.44 -5.35 -0.67
C ARG A 90 9.91 -6.07 0.57
N SER A 91 9.57 -5.33 1.62
CA SER A 91 8.99 -5.88 2.85
C SER A 91 7.62 -6.52 2.59
N PHE A 92 6.74 -5.86 1.81
CA PHE A 92 5.47 -6.45 1.36
C PHE A 92 5.67 -7.70 0.49
N SER A 93 6.62 -7.64 -0.45
CA SER A 93 6.95 -8.76 -1.35
C SER A 93 7.38 -10.02 -0.57
N ALA A 94 8.11 -9.82 0.52
CA ALA A 94 8.67 -10.88 1.36
C ALA A 94 7.66 -11.51 2.34
N LEU A 95 6.40 -11.05 2.38
CA LEU A 95 5.33 -11.70 3.13
C LEU A 95 4.95 -13.05 2.48
N ALA A 96 4.43 -13.99 3.27
CA ALA A 96 3.77 -15.16 2.70
C ALA A 96 2.49 -14.73 1.94
N ASP A 97 2.11 -15.49 0.91
CA ASP A 97 1.01 -15.10 0.02
C ASP A 97 -0.35 -15.00 0.73
N ASP A 98 -0.54 -15.78 1.80
CA ASP A 98 -1.72 -15.77 2.67
C ASP A 98 -1.76 -14.57 3.63
N GLN A 99 -0.67 -13.83 3.79
CA GLN A 99 -0.61 -12.63 4.62
C GLN A 99 -0.88 -11.35 3.83
N LYS A 100 -0.55 -11.32 2.54
CA LYS A 100 -0.57 -10.10 1.71
C LYS A 100 -1.94 -9.43 1.62
N ALA A 101 -3.02 -10.20 1.56
CA ALA A 101 -4.38 -9.64 1.52
C ALA A 101 -4.73 -8.89 2.81
N ASN A 102 -4.36 -9.43 3.97
CA ASN A 102 -4.59 -8.78 5.27
C ASN A 102 -3.76 -7.50 5.39
N VAL A 103 -2.50 -7.54 4.96
CA VAL A 103 -1.63 -6.36 4.96
C VAL A 103 -2.16 -5.28 4.00
N ALA A 104 -2.63 -5.65 2.81
CA ALA A 104 -3.25 -4.69 1.89
C ALA A 104 -4.49 -4.02 2.49
N ILE A 105 -5.29 -4.77 3.27
CA ILE A 105 -6.44 -4.23 3.98
C ILE A 105 -6.00 -3.26 5.08
N HIS A 106 -5.03 -3.64 5.91
CA HIS A 106 -4.50 -2.76 6.96
C HIS A 106 -3.89 -1.48 6.39
N ALA A 107 -3.07 -1.58 5.34
CA ALA A 107 -2.48 -0.43 4.65
C ALA A 107 -3.56 0.51 4.08
N GLY A 108 -4.69 -0.03 3.62
CA GLY A 108 -5.84 0.78 3.18
C GLY A 108 -6.45 1.63 4.31
N PHE A 109 -6.47 1.14 5.54
CA PHE A 109 -6.94 1.92 6.69
C PHE A 109 -5.88 2.91 7.19
N GLU A 110 -4.62 2.48 7.23
CA GLU A 110 -3.52 3.23 7.85
C GLU A 110 -2.97 4.33 6.95
N GLU A 111 -2.84 4.08 5.65
CA GLU A 111 -2.09 4.97 4.74
C GLU A 111 -2.99 5.75 3.78
N GLN A 112 -4.29 5.45 3.71
CA GLN A 112 -5.19 6.03 2.70
C GLN A 112 -6.29 6.88 3.32
N GLU A 113 -6.31 8.17 3.00
CA GLU A 113 -7.40 9.06 3.40
C GLU A 113 -8.72 8.71 2.71
N ASN A 114 -8.67 8.31 1.43
CA ASN A 114 -9.85 7.93 0.67
C ASN A 114 -9.93 6.40 0.52
N LEU A 115 -10.83 5.79 1.29
CA LEU A 115 -11.07 4.36 1.30
C LEU A 115 -12.53 4.07 0.96
N MET A 116 -12.76 3.23 -0.04
CA MET A 116 -14.07 2.63 -0.30
C MET A 116 -14.09 1.22 0.27
N LEU A 117 -15.18 0.84 0.94
CA LEU A 117 -15.33 -0.48 1.55
C LEU A 117 -16.73 -1.05 1.32
N ARG A 118 -16.81 -2.38 1.26
CA ARG A 118 -18.08 -3.12 1.14
C ARG A 118 -18.82 -3.08 2.50
N PRO A 119 -20.01 -2.45 2.60
CA PRO A 119 -20.68 -2.28 3.90
C PRO A 119 -20.97 -3.60 4.62
N SER A 120 -21.44 -4.61 3.88
CA SER A 120 -21.73 -5.93 4.45
C SER A 120 -20.50 -6.63 5.03
N TRP A 121 -19.30 -6.36 4.50
CA TRP A 121 -18.06 -6.87 5.10
C TRP A 121 -17.78 -6.16 6.42
N TRP A 122 -17.86 -4.82 6.44
CA TRP A 122 -17.62 -4.02 7.64
C TRP A 122 -18.58 -4.37 8.77
N ASP A 123 -19.87 -4.45 8.47
CA ASP A 123 -20.90 -4.79 9.46
C ASP A 123 -20.77 -6.22 9.99
N GLY A 124 -20.21 -7.12 9.16
CA GLY A 124 -19.91 -8.50 9.52
C GLY A 124 -18.66 -8.68 10.39
N LEU A 125 -17.81 -7.65 10.54
CA LEU A 125 -16.59 -7.75 11.34
C LEU A 125 -16.90 -7.79 12.85
N PRO A 126 -16.15 -8.62 13.62
CA PRO A 126 -16.15 -8.52 15.08
C PRO A 126 -15.87 -7.09 15.53
N LYS A 127 -16.53 -6.66 16.62
CA LYS A 127 -16.36 -5.30 17.16
C LYS A 127 -14.89 -4.96 17.44
N ALA A 128 -14.12 -5.92 17.96
CA ALA A 128 -12.69 -5.76 18.22
C ALA A 128 -11.91 -5.43 16.93
N SER A 129 -12.20 -6.12 15.82
CA SER A 129 -11.55 -5.89 14.54
C SER A 129 -11.83 -4.50 13.99
N ARG A 130 -13.08 -4.02 14.10
CA ARG A 130 -13.45 -2.65 13.71
C ARG A 130 -12.70 -1.60 14.54
N ILE A 131 -12.62 -1.80 15.86
CA ILE A 131 -11.85 -0.90 16.74
C ILE A 131 -10.38 -0.83 16.33
N THR A 132 -9.76 -1.98 16.02
CA THR A 132 -8.36 -2.01 15.56
C THR A 132 -8.19 -1.28 14.22
N LEU A 133 -9.10 -1.45 13.27
CA LEU A 133 -9.03 -0.79 11.96
C LEU A 133 -9.25 0.74 12.06
N GLU A 134 -10.19 1.18 12.89
CA GLU A 134 -10.40 2.61 13.17
C GLU A 134 -9.18 3.23 13.87
N ALA A 135 -8.58 2.52 14.83
CA ALA A 135 -7.39 3.00 15.52
C ALA A 135 -6.22 3.22 14.55
N ARG A 136 -6.01 2.30 13.58
CA ARG A 136 -5.00 2.47 12.53
C ARG A 136 -5.28 3.68 11.64
N ARG A 137 -6.55 3.91 11.28
CA ARG A 137 -6.93 5.08 10.49
C ARG A 137 -6.64 6.40 11.20
N MET A 138 -6.74 6.42 12.53
CA MET A 138 -6.43 7.60 13.34
C MET A 138 -4.94 7.77 13.60
N ALA A 139 -4.11 6.73 13.44
CA ALA A 139 -2.67 6.72 13.76
C ALA A 139 -1.83 7.73 12.94
N GLY A 140 -2.40 8.34 11.90
CA GLY A 140 -1.80 9.45 11.14
C GLY A 140 -2.27 10.84 11.57
N THR A 141 -3.01 10.98 12.68
CA THR A 141 -3.53 12.26 13.19
C THR A 141 -2.87 12.66 14.50
N ASP A 142 -2.68 13.96 14.74
CA ASP A 142 -2.08 14.52 15.97
C ASP A 142 -2.82 14.12 17.28
N MET A 143 -4.01 13.53 17.16
CA MET A 143 -4.89 13.14 18.25
C MET A 143 -4.77 11.65 18.63
N ALA A 144 -4.00 10.86 17.89
CA ALA A 144 -3.82 9.43 18.14
C ALA A 144 -2.54 9.14 18.94
N PRO A 145 -2.47 8.01 19.67
CA PRO A 145 -1.18 7.50 20.12
C PRO A 145 -0.24 7.30 18.92
N GLU A 146 1.07 7.32 19.19
CA GLU A 146 2.16 7.07 18.24
C GLU A 146 1.79 5.97 17.21
N LYS A 147 2.21 6.14 15.95
CA LYS A 147 1.88 5.22 14.84
C LYS A 147 2.06 3.77 15.29
N ILE A 148 1.11 2.90 14.97
CA ILE A 148 1.18 1.50 15.42
C ILE A 148 2.26 0.78 14.61
N HIS A 149 3.48 0.71 15.14
CA HIS A 149 4.64 0.06 14.52
C HIS A 149 4.63 -1.47 14.67
N ASP A 150 3.45 -2.11 14.65
CA ASP A 150 3.35 -3.56 14.71
C ASP A 150 3.47 -4.21 13.33
N ASP A 151 3.86 -5.49 13.31
CA ASP A 151 3.90 -6.26 12.07
C ASP A 151 2.47 -6.49 11.57
N MET A 152 2.09 -5.80 10.49
CA MET A 152 0.76 -5.93 9.87
C MET A 152 0.49 -7.37 9.41
N GLY A 153 1.53 -8.14 9.09
CA GLY A 153 1.43 -9.55 8.71
C GLY A 153 1.21 -10.50 9.89
N SER A 154 1.43 -10.03 11.12
CA SER A 154 1.22 -10.80 12.36
C SER A 154 -0.18 -10.62 12.96
N ALA A 155 -1.05 -9.86 12.29
CA ALA A 155 -2.39 -9.57 12.79
C ALA A 155 -3.13 -10.85 13.21
N LYS A 156 -3.54 -10.90 14.49
CA LYS A 156 -4.17 -12.08 15.11
C LYS A 156 -5.51 -12.48 14.47
N LEU A 157 -6.09 -11.63 13.62
CA LEU A 157 -7.41 -11.84 13.04
C LEU A 157 -7.33 -11.66 11.53
N ALA A 158 -7.58 -12.75 10.80
CA ALA A 158 -7.63 -12.72 9.34
C ALA A 158 -8.84 -11.90 8.88
N LEU A 159 -8.58 -10.85 8.10
CA LEU A 159 -9.59 -9.98 7.48
C LEU A 159 -10.01 -10.47 6.09
N SER A 160 -9.14 -11.28 5.48
CA SER A 160 -9.30 -11.97 4.21
C SER A 160 -8.55 -13.30 4.23
N THR A 161 -8.99 -14.22 3.39
CA THR A 161 -8.30 -15.49 3.10
C THR A 161 -7.78 -15.55 1.65
N ALA A 162 -7.95 -14.46 0.89
CA ALA A 162 -7.53 -14.39 -0.49
C ALA A 162 -6.01 -14.53 -0.61
N LEU A 163 -5.57 -15.43 -1.48
CA LEU A 163 -4.16 -15.68 -1.77
C LEU A 163 -3.70 -14.80 -2.92
N VAL A 164 -2.40 -14.57 -3.05
CA VAL A 164 -1.84 -14.05 -4.29
C VAL A 164 -1.78 -15.17 -5.32
N GLU A 165 -2.38 -14.94 -6.49
CA GLU A 165 -2.31 -15.87 -7.63
C GLU A 165 -1.22 -15.50 -8.63
N ALA A 166 -0.91 -14.21 -8.74
CA ALA A 166 0.11 -13.71 -9.64
C ALA A 166 0.73 -12.43 -9.09
N ALA A 167 2.05 -12.30 -9.29
CA ALA A 167 2.80 -11.08 -9.03
C ALA A 167 3.38 -10.54 -10.33
N TYR A 168 3.38 -9.22 -10.46
CA TYR A 168 3.85 -8.50 -11.65
C TYR A 168 4.92 -7.51 -11.21
N ARG A 169 5.99 -7.40 -11.99
CA ARG A 169 6.86 -6.23 -11.99
C ARG A 169 6.69 -5.56 -13.34
N PHE A 170 6.36 -4.28 -13.35
CA PHE A 170 6.39 -3.53 -14.60
C PHE A 170 7.69 -2.73 -14.57
N ASP A 171 8.70 -3.29 -15.21
CA ASP A 171 9.99 -2.65 -15.42
C ASP A 171 10.00 -2.07 -16.85
N GLY A 172 9.99 -0.74 -16.98
CA GLY A 172 10.20 -0.06 -18.26
C GLY A 172 8.95 0.27 -19.09
N PRO A 173 9.11 1.05 -20.18
CA PRO A 173 8.06 1.87 -20.75
C PRO A 173 6.93 1.03 -21.36
N ILE A 174 5.70 1.47 -21.12
CA ILE A 174 4.51 0.98 -21.81
C ILE A 174 4.67 1.34 -23.29
N THR A 175 5.22 0.45 -24.10
CA THR A 175 5.14 0.57 -25.56
C THR A 175 3.70 0.29 -25.97
N GLY A 176 2.87 1.33 -25.93
CA GLY A 176 1.53 1.29 -26.51
C GLY A 176 1.64 1.25 -28.02
N SER A 177 1.34 0.11 -28.62
CA SER A 177 0.89 0.06 -30.02
C SER A 177 -0.56 0.55 -30.06
N ASN A 178 -0.78 1.69 -30.73
CA ASN A 178 -2.08 2.04 -31.33
C ASN A 178 -2.41 1.06 -32.45
#